data_AF-A0A5Q6RNW7-F1
#
_entry.id   AF-A0A5Q6RNW7-F1
#
_cell.length_a   1.000
_cell.length_b   1.000
_cell.length_c   1.000
_cell.angle_alpha   90.00
_cell.angle_beta   90.00
_cell.angle_gamma   90.00
#
_symmetry.space_group_name_H-M   'P 1'
#
loop_
_entity.id
_entity.type
_entity.pdbx_description
1 polymer ?
#
loop_
_entity_poly.entity_id
_entity_poly.type
_entity_poly.pdbx_seq_one_letter_code
_entity_poly.pdbx_strand_id
1 'polypeptide(L)'
;MTEPVPEQPAPRPPVPGPPRPRPPVAPPAPAAAGDPAGEDIAADPRVEAVLSDLERLAELPVSEHLAVYEQVHAKLREVLQSAGQDRPSVS
;
A
#
# COMPACT_ATOMS: atom_id res chain seq x y z
N MET A 1 0.77 43.08 -51.06
CA MET A 1 -0.61 42.74 -50.70
C MET A 1 -0.53 41.85 -49.47
N THR A 2 -1.05 42.31 -48.32
CA THR A 2 -1.10 41.54 -47.07
C THR A 2 -2.30 40.60 -47.16
N GLU A 3 -2.08 39.29 -47.04
CA GLU A 3 -3.17 38.34 -46.85
C GLU A 3 -3.79 38.51 -45.45
N PRO A 4 -5.14 38.49 -45.32
CA PRO A 4 -5.79 38.51 -44.02
C PRO A 4 -5.60 37.17 -43.31
N VAL A 5 -5.16 37.22 -42.05
CA VAL A 5 -5.16 36.07 -41.13
C VAL A 5 -6.60 35.55 -40.98
N PRO A 6 -6.85 34.23 -41.10
CA PRO A 6 -8.16 33.69 -40.77
C PRO A 6 -8.41 33.84 -39.28
N GLU A 7 -9.50 34.53 -38.92
CA GLU A 7 -9.97 34.66 -37.54
C GLU A 7 -10.19 33.26 -36.96
N GLN A 8 -9.39 32.91 -35.95
CA GLN A 8 -9.49 31.62 -35.28
C GLN A 8 -10.75 31.64 -34.40
N PRO A 9 -11.74 30.75 -34.61
CA PRO A 9 -12.97 30.78 -33.85
C PRO A 9 -12.69 30.58 -32.35
N ALA A 10 -13.29 31.41 -31.51
CA ALA A 10 -13.08 31.41 -30.06
C ALA A 10 -13.23 30.00 -29.45
N PRO A 11 -12.43 29.65 -28.43
CA PRO A 11 -12.53 28.34 -27.79
C PRO A 11 -13.91 28.17 -27.18
N ARG A 12 -14.60 27.11 -27.60
CA ARG A 12 -15.92 26.75 -27.07
C ARG A 12 -15.75 26.41 -25.58
N PRO A 13 -16.69 26.83 -24.70
CA PRO A 13 -16.66 26.38 -23.31
C PRO A 13 -16.74 24.85 -23.25
N PRO A 14 -16.05 24.19 -22.31
CA PRO A 14 -16.14 22.75 -22.15
C PRO A 14 -17.58 22.38 -21.79
N VAL A 15 -18.20 21.52 -22.59
CA VAL A 15 -19.49 20.95 -22.25
C VAL A 15 -19.35 20.11 -20.96
N PRO A 16 -20.26 20.25 -19.98
CA PRO A 16 -20.32 19.32 -18.85
C PRO A 16 -20.47 17.89 -19.40
N GLY A 17 -19.48 17.04 -19.12
CA GLY A 17 -19.50 15.65 -19.54
C GLY A 17 -20.72 14.91 -18.99
N PRO A 18 -21.14 13.81 -19.63
CA PRO A 18 -22.24 12.99 -19.12
C PRO A 18 -21.96 12.55 -17.68
N PRO A 19 -22.99 12.41 -16.83
CA PRO A 19 -22.80 11.94 -15.46
C PRO A 19 -22.11 10.58 -15.49
N ARG A 20 -20.99 10.47 -14.77
CA ARG A 20 -20.31 9.17 -14.65
C ARG A 20 -21.27 8.17 -13.99
N PRO A 21 -21.36 6.93 -14.51
CA PRO A 21 -22.15 5.90 -13.85
C PRO A 21 -21.64 5.73 -12.42
N ARG A 22 -22.58 5.71 -11.46
CA ARG A 22 -22.23 5.43 -10.06
C ARG A 22 -21.62 4.03 -9.99
N PRO A 23 -20.50 3.82 -9.26
CA PRO A 23 -20.02 2.47 -9.01
C PRO A 23 -21.14 1.67 -8.33
N PRO A 24 -21.29 0.36 -8.63
CA PRO A 24 -22.25 -0.47 -7.93
C PRO A 24 -21.94 -0.42 -6.43
N VAL A 25 -22.97 -0.19 -5.60
CA VAL A 25 -22.82 -0.36 -4.16
C VAL A 25 -22.51 -1.84 -3.95
N ALA A 26 -21.31 -2.15 -3.47
CA ALA A 26 -20.97 -3.52 -3.12
C ALA A 26 -21.90 -3.97 -1.97
N PRO A 27 -22.39 -5.23 -1.96
CA PRO A 27 -23.07 -5.75 -0.79
C PRO A 27 -22.15 -5.62 0.44
N PRO A 28 -22.69 -5.47 1.67
CA PRO A 28 -21.85 -5.47 2.86
C PRO A 28 -21.00 -6.74 2.83
N ALA A 29 -19.68 -6.56 2.82
CA ALA A 29 -18.75 -7.67 2.96
C ALA A 29 -19.15 -8.45 4.22
N PRO A 30 -19.14 -9.79 4.22
CA PRO A 30 -19.36 -10.53 5.44
C PRO A 30 -18.40 -9.99 6.49
N ALA A 31 -18.96 -9.55 7.62
CA ALA A 31 -18.19 -9.20 8.81
C ALA A 31 -17.15 -10.29 9.00
N ALA A 32 -15.88 -9.89 9.08
CA ALA A 32 -14.73 -10.76 9.21
C ALA A 32 -15.09 -11.97 10.10
N ALA A 33 -15.41 -13.08 9.45
CA ALA A 33 -15.38 -14.36 10.11
C ALA A 33 -13.90 -14.50 10.45
N GLY A 34 -13.57 -14.22 11.71
CA GLY A 34 -12.27 -14.50 12.26
C GLY A 34 -11.94 -15.93 11.86
N ASP A 35 -10.91 -16.06 11.04
CA ASP A 35 -10.44 -17.35 10.60
C ASP A 35 -10.15 -18.18 11.86
N PRO A 36 -10.75 -19.38 12.04
CA PRO A 36 -10.44 -20.23 13.18
C PRO A 36 -9.02 -20.82 13.09
N ALA A 37 -8.23 -20.49 12.07
CA ALA A 37 -6.77 -20.52 12.15
C ALA A 37 -6.25 -19.36 13.03
N GLY A 38 -6.77 -19.27 14.26
CA GLY A 38 -5.96 -18.92 15.41
C GLY A 38 -4.97 -20.05 15.70
N GLU A 39 -4.24 -20.47 14.67
CA GLU A 39 -3.00 -21.17 14.88
C GLU A 39 -2.13 -20.11 15.52
N ASP A 40 -1.90 -20.28 16.81
CA ASP A 40 -0.88 -19.60 17.58
C ASP A 40 0.46 -19.97 16.91
N ILE A 41 0.71 -19.43 15.72
CA ILE A 41 2.02 -19.37 15.13
C ILE A 41 2.70 -18.40 16.08
N ALA A 42 3.32 -18.96 17.12
CA ALA A 42 4.07 -18.21 18.10
C ALA A 42 4.88 -17.17 17.34
N ALA A 43 4.49 -15.90 17.50
CA ALA A 43 5.06 -14.83 16.70
C ALA A 43 6.56 -14.86 16.96
N ASP A 44 7.35 -15.04 15.89
CA ASP A 44 8.79 -15.18 16.06
C ASP A 44 9.30 -13.92 16.79
N PRO A 45 10.03 -14.05 17.91
CA PRO A 45 10.40 -12.92 18.74
C PRO A 45 11.24 -11.88 17.99
N ARG A 46 11.89 -12.27 16.88
CA ARG A 46 12.62 -11.35 16.01
C ARG A 46 11.66 -10.53 15.14
N VAL A 47 10.54 -11.11 14.71
CA VAL A 47 9.48 -10.42 13.97
C VAL A 47 8.74 -9.45 14.89
N GLU A 48 8.38 -9.88 16.11
CA GLU A 48 7.74 -9.01 17.11
C GLU A 48 8.58 -7.78 17.47
N ALA A 49 9.90 -7.95 17.60
CA ALA A 49 10.82 -6.85 17.84
C ALA A 49 10.86 -5.82 16.70
N VAL A 50 10.66 -6.28 15.45
CA VAL A 50 10.58 -5.40 14.28
C VAL A 50 9.24 -4.69 14.21
N LEU A 51 8.15 -5.37 14.58
CA LEU A 51 6.81 -4.78 14.66
C LEU A 51 6.71 -3.71 15.76
N SER A 52 7.38 -3.91 16.89
CA SER A 52 7.48 -2.89 17.96
C SER A 52 8.18 -1.60 17.48
N ASP A 53 9.10 -1.71 16.52
CA ASP A 53 9.77 -0.56 15.91
C ASP A 53 8.81 0.21 14.98
N LEU A 54 7.85 -0.49 14.37
CA LEU A 54 6.77 0.12 13.59
C LEU A 54 5.74 0.84 14.46
N GLU A 55 5.50 0.43 15.70
CA GLU A 55 4.56 1.15 16.58
C GLU A 55 5.07 2.57 16.90
N ARG A 56 6.39 2.76 16.94
CA ARG A 56 7.03 4.08 17.13
C ARG A 56 6.85 5.02 15.95
N LEU A 57 6.51 4.51 14.76
CA LEU A 57 6.25 5.35 13.59
C LEU A 57 5.02 6.24 13.75
N ALA A 58 4.03 5.81 14.53
CA ALA A 58 2.83 6.61 14.78
C ALA A 58 3.15 7.95 15.48
N GLU A 59 4.30 8.03 16.16
CA GLU A 59 4.77 9.22 16.88
C GLU A 59 5.78 10.06 16.08
N LEU A 60 6.28 9.54 14.95
CA LEU A 60 7.28 10.21 14.12
C LEU A 60 6.65 11.06 13.01
N PRO A 61 7.34 12.11 12.54
CA PRO A 61 6.89 12.88 11.38
C PRO A 61 6.93 12.02 10.10
N VAL A 62 5.96 12.22 9.21
CA VAL A 62 5.78 11.43 7.98
C VAL A 62 7.02 11.44 7.07
N SER A 63 7.83 12.50 7.11
CA SER A 63 9.10 12.58 6.39
C SER A 63 10.11 11.51 6.82
N GLU A 64 10.06 11.07 8.07
CA GLU A 64 10.93 10.02 8.62
C GLU A 64 10.35 8.61 8.42
N HIS A 65 9.06 8.50 8.06
CA HIS A 65 8.38 7.21 7.94
C HIS A 65 9.05 6.31 6.91
N LEU A 66 9.42 6.88 5.76
CA LEU A 66 10.05 6.13 4.68
C LEU A 66 11.38 5.50 5.14
N ALA A 67 12.20 6.22 5.90
CA ALA A 67 13.49 5.72 6.38
C ALA A 67 13.33 4.56 7.36
N VAL A 68 12.31 4.61 8.22
CA VAL A 68 12.01 3.52 9.17
C VAL A 68 11.38 2.32 8.45
N TYR A 69 10.46 2.53 7.51
CA TYR A 69 9.89 1.45 6.69
C TYR A 69 10.98 0.70 5.92
N GLU A 70 11.93 1.39 5.32
CA GLU A 70 13.05 0.77 4.61
C GLU A 70 13.95 -0.04 5.56
N GLN A 71 14.26 0.49 6.75
CA GLN A 71 15.00 -0.24 7.78
C GLN A 71 14.27 -1.50 8.25
N VAL A 72 12.98 -1.40 8.52
CA VAL A 72 12.12 -2.52 8.92
C VAL A 72 12.06 -3.57 7.81
N HIS A 73 11.91 -3.15 6.55
CA HIS A 73 11.95 -4.06 5.39
C HIS A 73 13.29 -4.77 5.23
N ALA A 74 14.41 -4.11 5.51
CA ALA A 74 15.72 -4.75 5.48
C ALA A 74 15.85 -5.81 6.59
N LYS A 75 15.52 -5.45 7.83
CA LYS A 75 15.56 -6.34 9.00
C LYS A 75 14.66 -7.57 8.82
N LEU A 76 13.43 -7.36 8.32
CA LEU A 76 12.50 -8.45 8.09
C LEU A 76 13.00 -9.39 6.99
N ARG A 77 13.61 -8.86 5.92
CA ARG A 77 14.24 -9.69 4.88
C ARG A 77 15.38 -10.54 5.43
N GLU A 78 16.22 -10.01 6.32
CA GLU A 78 17.30 -10.77 6.95
C GLU A 78 16.76 -11.89 7.86
N VAL A 79 15.73 -11.60 8.64
CA VAL A 79 15.05 -12.60 9.50
C VAL A 79 14.45 -13.71 8.64
N LEU A 80 13.75 -13.38 7.56
CA LEU A 80 13.13 -14.35 6.66
C LEU A 80 14.15 -15.19 5.87
N GLN A 81 15.26 -14.59 5.43
CA GLN A 81 16.35 -15.34 4.79
C GLN A 81 16.97 -16.34 5.77
N SER A 82 17.23 -15.90 7.00
CA SER A 82 17.78 -16.77 8.05
C SER A 82 16.82 -17.91 8.42
N ALA A 83 15.52 -17.63 8.52
CA ALA A 83 14.49 -18.66 8.78
C ALA A 83 14.33 -19.63 7.60
N GLY A 84 14.51 -19.18 6.37
CA GLY A 84 14.46 -20.02 5.17
C GLY A 84 15.67 -20.94 5.01
N GLN A 85 16.84 -20.54 5.52
CA GLN A 85 18.05 -21.38 5.55
C GLN A 85 18.05 -22.42 6.69
N ASP A 86 17.23 -22.23 7.72
CA ASP A 86 17.00 -23.18 8.82
C ASP A 86 15.96 -24.27 8.45
N ARG A 87 15.56 -24.38 7.18
CA ARG A 87 14.83 -25.56 6.72
C ARG A 87 15.83 -26.71 6.53
N PRO A 88 15.79 -27.77 7.36
CA PRO A 88 16.65 -28.92 7.14
C PRO A 88 16.34 -29.52 5.77
N SER A 89 17.37 -29.65 4.95
CA SER A 89 17.35 -30.45 3.73
C SER A 89 17.00 -31.89 4.16
N VAL A 90 15.72 -32.23 4.13
CA VAL A 90 15.27 -33.62 4.29
C VAL A 90 15.75 -34.33 3.03
N SER A 91 16.66 -35.30 3.25
CA SER A 91 17.46 -36.00 2.25
C SER A 91 16.64 -36.73 1.20
#